data_AF-A0A432Q5Q9-F1
#
_entry.id   AF-A0A432Q5Q9-F1
#
_cell.length_a   1.000
_cell.length_b   1.000
_cell.length_c   1.000
_cell.angle_alpha   90.00
_cell.angle_beta   90.00
_cell.angle_gamma   90.00
#
_symmetry.space_group_name_H-M   'P 1'
#
loop_
_entity.id
_entity.type
_entity.pdbx_description
1 polymer ?
#
loop_
_entity_poly.entity_id
_entity_poly.type
_entity_poly.pdbx_seq_one_letter_code
_entity_poly.pdbx_strand_id
1 'polypeptide(L)'
;MNYPVWQLDAFGGGLLIAMMAVFHVYISHFAVGGGLFLVLTELKGIRENNRAIRDYAIKHTRFFLLVTMVAGGITGVGIWFTIALLNPAATSVLIHNFVFAWAAEWVFFTIEIIALLIYYYTYRRMEQRHHLMIGWIYFGAAWMSLFIINGIIDFMLTPGAWVSTHNFWDGFFNPTFWPALFFRTALCIIIAGLFGFMTATWIKDKPLRDSMVSYCA
;
A
#
# COMPACT_ATOMS: atom_id res chain seq x y z
N MET A 1 30.56 -6.20 13.62
CA MET A 1 30.14 -7.48 14.24
C MET A 1 29.90 -8.49 13.13
N ASN A 2 30.31 -9.74 13.31
CA ASN A 2 29.96 -10.83 12.39
C ASN A 2 28.58 -11.38 12.80
N TYR A 3 27.63 -11.39 11.88
CA TYR A 3 26.32 -12.00 12.11
C TYR A 3 26.35 -13.49 11.74
N PRO A 4 25.56 -14.35 12.39
CA PRO A 4 25.41 -15.74 11.98
C PRO A 4 24.81 -15.80 10.58
N VAL A 5 25.37 -16.64 9.71
CA VAL A 5 24.88 -16.86 8.34
C VAL A 5 24.03 -18.12 8.32
N TRP A 6 22.76 -17.99 7.95
CA TRP A 6 21.91 -19.14 7.71
C TRP A 6 22.07 -19.61 6.27
N GLN A 7 22.97 -20.59 6.06
CA GLN A 7 23.22 -21.18 4.77
C GLN A 7 22.14 -22.20 4.42
N LEU A 8 21.40 -21.96 3.34
CA LEU A 8 20.40 -22.89 2.80
C LEU A 8 21.00 -23.64 1.62
N ASP A 9 21.02 -24.97 1.69
CA ASP A 9 21.61 -25.84 0.65
C ASP A 9 20.79 -25.88 -0.65
N ALA A 10 19.52 -25.48 -0.58
CA ALA A 10 18.61 -25.41 -1.72
C ALA A 10 17.89 -24.05 -1.76
N PHE A 11 17.65 -23.54 -2.98
CA PHE A 11 16.90 -22.31 -3.30
C PHE A 11 17.48 -20.98 -2.78
N GLY A 12 18.43 -21.00 -1.84
CA GLY A 12 19.12 -19.82 -1.31
C GLY A 12 18.20 -18.86 -0.54
N GLY A 13 18.78 -18.05 0.35
CA GLY A 13 17.99 -17.06 1.11
C GLY A 13 17.33 -15.99 0.24
N GLY A 14 17.99 -15.60 -0.85
CA GLY A 14 17.49 -14.54 -1.75
C GLY A 14 16.16 -14.87 -2.42
N LEU A 15 15.89 -16.13 -2.78
CA LEU A 15 14.65 -16.51 -3.44
C LEU A 15 13.44 -16.36 -2.51
N LEU A 16 13.58 -16.75 -1.24
CA LEU A 16 12.50 -16.63 -0.26
C LEU A 16 12.14 -15.15 -0.02
N ILE A 17 13.15 -14.28 0.09
CA ILE A 17 12.95 -12.83 0.19
C ILE A 17 12.22 -12.32 -1.05
N ALA A 18 12.66 -12.70 -2.25
CA ALA A 18 12.05 -12.24 -3.49
C ALA A 18 10.57 -12.65 -3.60
N MET A 19 10.25 -13.92 -3.32
CA MET A 19 8.86 -14.42 -3.36
C MET A 19 7.96 -13.67 -2.38
N MET A 20 8.40 -13.51 -1.13
CA MET A 20 7.65 -12.79 -0.09
C MET A 20 7.47 -11.31 -0.44
N ALA A 21 8.53 -10.66 -0.91
CA ALA A 21 8.52 -9.24 -1.28
C ALA A 21 7.56 -8.98 -2.45
N VAL A 22 7.61 -9.77 -3.53
CA VAL A 22 6.72 -9.61 -4.68
C VAL A 22 5.26 -9.78 -4.27
N PHE A 23 4.96 -10.81 -3.47
CA PHE A 23 3.60 -11.06 -2.99
C PHE A 23 3.07 -9.90 -2.13
N HIS A 24 3.87 -9.43 -1.18
CA HIS A 24 3.51 -8.30 -0.32
C HIS A 24 3.35 -7.00 -1.10
N VAL A 25 4.25 -6.68 -2.03
CA VAL A 25 4.20 -5.45 -2.83
C VAL A 25 2.95 -5.42 -3.71
N TYR A 26 2.53 -6.57 -4.24
CA TYR A 26 1.26 -6.64 -4.97
C TYR A 26 0.07 -6.27 -4.06
N ILE A 27 0.03 -6.81 -2.83
CA ILE A 27 -0.99 -6.48 -1.83
C ILE A 27 -0.94 -5.00 -1.45
N SER A 28 0.25 -4.42 -1.27
CA SER A 28 0.39 -3.02 -0.88
C SER A 28 -0.07 -2.06 -1.98
N HIS A 29 0.19 -2.37 -3.26
CA HIS A 29 -0.38 -1.59 -4.36
C HIS A 29 -1.91 -1.65 -4.40
N PHE A 30 -2.51 -2.79 -4.05
CA PHE A 30 -3.96 -2.91 -3.87
C PHE A 30 -4.46 -2.07 -2.69
N ALA A 31 -3.69 -1.94 -1.62
CA ALA A 31 -4.06 -1.09 -0.48
C ALA A 31 -4.17 0.38 -0.89
N VAL A 32 -3.08 0.91 -1.47
CA VAL A 32 -2.99 2.32 -1.87
C VAL A 32 -3.98 2.62 -3.00
N GLY A 33 -3.98 1.81 -4.05
CA GLY A 33 -4.89 1.96 -5.19
C GLY A 33 -6.35 1.79 -4.78
N GLY A 34 -6.64 0.79 -3.94
CA GLY A 34 -7.96 0.53 -3.39
C GLY A 34 -8.50 1.69 -2.56
N GLY A 35 -7.65 2.35 -1.76
CA GLY A 35 -8.05 3.56 -1.03
C GLY A 35 -8.46 4.70 -1.90
N LEU A 36 -7.70 4.93 -2.98
CA LEU A 36 -8.08 5.93 -3.97
C LEU A 36 -9.41 5.55 -4.66
N PHE A 37 -9.55 4.27 -5.04
CA PHE A 37 -10.77 3.78 -5.69
C PHE A 37 -12.01 3.96 -4.83
N LEU A 38 -11.96 3.60 -3.55
CA LEU A 38 -13.09 3.71 -2.63
C LEU A 38 -13.56 5.17 -2.49
N VAL A 39 -12.62 6.09 -2.21
CA VAL A 39 -12.97 7.49 -1.96
C VAL A 39 -13.49 8.19 -3.21
N LEU A 40 -12.89 7.91 -4.39
CA LEU A 40 -13.34 8.49 -5.65
C LEU A 40 -14.69 7.91 -6.10
N THR A 41 -14.92 6.61 -5.90
CA THR A 41 -16.19 5.97 -6.26
C THR A 41 -17.32 6.45 -5.36
N GLU A 42 -17.06 6.61 -4.06
CA GLU A 42 -18.06 7.21 -3.16
C GLU A 42 -18.36 8.66 -3.56
N LEU A 43 -17.33 9.45 -3.87
CA LEU A 43 -17.50 10.84 -4.32
C LEU A 43 -18.35 10.91 -5.59
N LYS A 44 -18.13 10.02 -6.56
CA LYS A 44 -18.96 9.88 -7.77
C LYS A 44 -20.41 9.59 -7.40
N GLY A 45 -20.63 8.60 -6.52
CA GLY A 45 -21.98 8.24 -6.07
C GLY A 45 -22.72 9.37 -5.34
N ILE A 46 -21.99 10.23 -4.62
CA ILE A 46 -22.55 11.44 -3.99
C ILE A 46 -22.89 12.51 -5.05
N ARG A 47 -21.97 12.80 -5.97
CA ARG A 47 -22.18 13.80 -7.04
C ARG A 47 -23.35 13.45 -7.96
N GLU A 48 -23.54 12.16 -8.23
CA GLU A 48 -24.63 11.67 -9.09
C GLU A 48 -25.91 11.35 -8.31
N ASN A 49 -25.90 11.54 -6.98
CA ASN A 49 -26.99 11.12 -6.09
C ASN A 49 -27.42 9.66 -6.32
N ASN A 50 -26.47 8.80 -6.68
CA ASN A 50 -26.71 7.41 -7.05
C ASN A 50 -26.27 6.48 -5.91
N ARG A 51 -27.27 6.00 -5.16
CA ARG A 51 -27.05 5.09 -4.03
C ARG A 51 -26.37 3.78 -4.43
N ALA A 52 -26.63 3.26 -5.63
CA ALA A 52 -26.08 1.99 -6.07
C ALA A 52 -24.54 2.04 -6.25
N ILE A 53 -24.01 3.17 -6.72
CA ILE A 53 -22.56 3.40 -6.81
C ILE A 53 -21.93 3.40 -5.41
N ARG A 54 -22.61 4.02 -4.44
CA ARG A 54 -22.10 4.07 -3.06
C ARG A 54 -22.16 2.69 -2.38
N ASP A 55 -23.27 1.95 -2.54
CA ASP A 55 -23.38 0.58 -2.01
C ASP A 55 -22.34 -0.35 -2.69
N TYR A 56 -22.01 -0.10 -3.97
CA TYR A 56 -20.92 -0.79 -4.67
C TYR A 56 -19.56 -0.51 -4.04
N ALA A 57 -19.20 0.74 -3.74
CA ALA A 57 -17.94 1.08 -3.08
C ALA A 57 -17.79 0.35 -1.73
N ILE A 58 -18.84 0.38 -0.91
CA ILE A 58 -18.83 -0.22 0.44
C ILE A 58 -18.74 -1.73 0.44
N LYS A 59 -19.36 -2.39 -0.55
CA LYS A 59 -19.21 -3.83 -0.73
C LYS A 59 -17.73 -4.21 -0.93
N HIS A 60 -16.98 -3.40 -1.67
CA HIS A 60 -15.56 -3.63 -1.92
C HIS A 60 -14.68 -3.24 -0.72
N THR A 61 -15.11 -2.34 0.16
CA THR A 61 -14.38 -1.99 1.38
C THR A 61 -14.08 -3.23 2.24
N ARG A 62 -15.01 -4.19 2.36
CA ARG A 62 -14.75 -5.43 3.11
C ARG A 62 -13.61 -6.25 2.49
N PHE A 63 -13.54 -6.31 1.17
CA PHE A 63 -12.45 -6.98 0.46
C PHE A 63 -11.12 -6.29 0.74
N PHE A 64 -11.07 -4.97 0.59
CA PHE A 64 -9.86 -4.19 0.90
C PHE A 64 -9.45 -4.35 2.36
N LEU A 65 -10.38 -4.30 3.30
CA LEU A 65 -10.09 -4.54 4.72
C LEU A 65 -9.39 -5.88 4.94
N LEU A 66 -9.88 -6.98 4.36
CA LEU A 66 -9.23 -8.28 4.52
C LEU A 66 -7.86 -8.33 3.84
N VAL A 67 -7.75 -7.76 2.64
CA VAL A 67 -6.50 -7.77 1.87
C VAL A 67 -5.42 -6.92 2.54
N THR A 68 -5.73 -5.68 2.94
CA THR A 68 -4.74 -4.75 3.49
C THR A 68 -4.42 -5.07 4.95
N MET A 69 -5.44 -5.26 5.80
CA MET A 69 -5.24 -5.50 7.22
C MET A 69 -4.65 -6.88 7.49
N VAL A 70 -5.25 -7.94 6.90
CA VAL A 70 -4.87 -9.32 7.23
C VAL A 70 -3.72 -9.77 6.34
N ALA A 71 -3.90 -9.79 5.03
CA ALA A 71 -2.86 -10.28 4.13
C ALA A 71 -1.65 -9.34 4.12
N GLY A 72 -1.86 -8.02 4.06
CA GLY A 72 -0.80 -7.01 4.13
C GLY A 72 -0.04 -7.07 5.46
N GLY A 73 -0.76 -7.06 6.59
CA GLY A 73 -0.14 -7.16 7.92
C GLY A 73 0.71 -8.43 8.10
N ILE A 74 0.17 -9.61 7.77
CA ILE A 74 0.89 -10.88 7.91
C ILE A 74 2.14 -10.92 7.01
N THR A 75 1.99 -10.50 5.74
CA THR A 75 3.09 -10.58 4.78
C THR A 75 4.18 -9.53 5.06
N GLY A 76 3.81 -8.33 5.54
CA GLY A 76 4.76 -7.30 5.95
C GLY A 76 5.60 -7.74 7.15
N VAL A 77 4.95 -8.29 8.19
CA VAL A 77 5.65 -8.90 9.32
C VAL A 77 6.50 -10.10 8.86
N GLY A 78 6.00 -10.91 7.93
CA GLY A 78 6.73 -12.02 7.34
C GLY A 78 8.03 -11.61 6.64
N ILE A 79 8.02 -10.48 5.92
CA ILE A 79 9.24 -9.92 5.31
C ILE A 79 10.26 -9.58 6.38
N TRP A 80 9.85 -8.91 7.46
CA TRP A 80 10.73 -8.54 8.57
C TRP A 80 11.45 -9.75 9.17
N PHE A 81 10.71 -10.82 9.48
CA PHE A 81 11.32 -12.07 9.97
C PHE A 81 12.28 -12.68 8.94
N THR A 82 11.88 -12.68 7.66
CA THR A 82 12.65 -13.30 6.58
C THR A 82 13.99 -12.58 6.37
N ILE A 83 13.98 -11.24 6.27
CA ILE A 83 15.20 -10.46 6.05
C ILE A 83 16.12 -10.46 7.28
N ALA A 84 15.55 -10.41 8.49
CA ALA A 84 16.34 -10.43 9.72
C ALA A 84 17.11 -11.75 9.90
N LEU A 85 16.54 -12.86 9.43
CA LEU A 85 17.14 -14.18 9.53
C LEU A 85 18.13 -14.47 8.39
N LEU A 86 17.78 -14.05 7.16
CA LEU A 86 18.57 -14.39 5.96
C LEU A 86 19.62 -13.34 5.60
N ASN A 87 19.43 -12.07 5.97
CA ASN A 87 20.41 -11.01 5.74
C ASN A 87 20.48 -10.00 6.92
N PRO A 88 20.85 -10.46 8.12
CA PRO A 88 20.90 -9.63 9.33
C PRO A 88 21.83 -8.42 9.21
N ALA A 89 22.92 -8.53 8.43
CA ALA A 89 23.85 -7.43 8.21
C ALA A 89 23.19 -6.27 7.43
N ALA A 90 22.52 -6.58 6.31
CA ALA A 90 21.79 -5.57 5.55
C ALA A 90 20.63 -4.97 6.36
N THR A 91 19.85 -5.82 7.04
CA THR A 91 18.76 -5.35 7.92
C THR A 91 19.29 -4.43 9.02
N SER A 92 20.44 -4.75 9.62
CA SER A 92 21.07 -3.90 10.62
C SER A 92 21.44 -2.52 10.06
N VAL A 93 22.04 -2.45 8.86
CA VAL A 93 22.35 -1.17 8.20
C VAL A 93 21.07 -0.36 7.99
N LEU A 94 20.00 -0.98 7.49
CA LEU A 94 18.73 -0.28 7.26
C LEU A 94 18.11 0.25 8.56
N ILE A 95 18.14 -0.52 9.65
CA ILE A 95 17.61 -0.08 10.94
C ILE A 95 18.42 1.11 11.47
N HIS A 96 19.75 1.03 11.47
CA HIS A 96 20.59 2.11 12.03
C HIS A 96 20.44 3.43 11.26
N ASN A 97 20.10 3.37 9.96
CA ASN A 97 19.88 4.56 9.16
C ASN A 97 18.43 5.03 9.17
N PHE A 98 17.45 4.13 9.17
CA PHE A 98 16.05 4.45 8.84
C PHE A 98 15.04 4.00 9.90
N VAL A 99 15.45 3.71 11.14
CA VAL A 99 14.51 3.28 12.22
C VAL A 99 13.31 4.20 12.37
N PHE A 100 13.49 5.52 12.29
CA PHE A 100 12.40 6.48 12.40
C PHE A 100 11.50 6.53 11.16
N ALA A 101 12.06 6.28 9.98
CA ALA A 101 11.26 6.15 8.76
C ALA A 101 10.39 4.88 8.85
N TRP A 102 10.95 3.74 9.25
CA TRP A 102 10.19 2.53 9.52
C TRP A 102 9.09 2.72 10.58
N ALA A 103 9.42 3.38 11.69
CA ALA A 103 8.42 3.69 12.71
C ALA A 103 7.29 4.58 12.17
N ALA A 104 7.62 5.58 11.33
CA ALA A 104 6.63 6.42 10.68
C ALA A 104 5.73 5.63 9.72
N GLU A 105 6.30 4.71 8.92
CA GLU A 105 5.52 3.81 8.06
C GLU A 105 4.50 2.99 8.88
N TRP A 106 4.91 2.42 10.02
CA TRP A 106 4.01 1.64 10.89
C TRP A 106 2.89 2.49 11.50
N VAL A 107 3.17 3.74 11.83
CA VAL A 107 2.16 4.70 12.29
C VAL A 107 1.14 4.97 11.17
N PHE A 108 1.60 5.25 9.94
CA PHE A 108 0.69 5.44 8.81
C PHE A 108 -0.10 4.18 8.48
N PHE A 109 0.50 2.99 8.53
CA PHE A 109 -0.22 1.73 8.37
C PHE A 109 -1.27 1.50 9.47
N THR A 110 -0.99 1.91 10.71
CA THR A 110 -1.97 1.85 11.80
C THR A 110 -3.13 2.83 11.55
N ILE A 111 -2.84 4.06 11.12
CA ILE A 111 -3.85 5.06 10.75
C ILE A 111 -4.70 4.53 9.59
N GLU A 112 -4.08 3.91 8.60
CA GLU A 112 -4.73 3.29 7.45
C GLU A 112 -5.78 2.27 7.91
N ILE A 113 -5.40 1.31 8.76
CA ILE A 113 -6.31 0.28 9.28
C ILE A 113 -7.46 0.91 10.07
N ILE A 114 -7.15 1.85 10.97
CA ILE A 114 -8.16 2.52 11.80
C ILE A 114 -9.15 3.28 10.91
N ALA A 115 -8.65 4.05 9.94
CA ALA A 115 -9.49 4.80 9.01
C ALA A 115 -10.37 3.85 8.18
N LEU A 116 -9.83 2.74 7.70
CA LEU A 116 -10.59 1.75 6.92
C LEU A 116 -11.67 1.05 7.75
N LEU A 117 -11.40 0.73 9.02
CA LEU A 117 -12.39 0.20 9.95
C LEU A 117 -13.52 1.20 10.20
N ILE A 118 -13.19 2.46 10.48
CA ILE A 118 -14.18 3.52 10.67
C ILE A 118 -15.00 3.68 9.40
N TYR A 119 -14.36 3.75 8.23
CA TYR A 119 -15.03 3.85 6.93
C TYR A 119 -16.02 2.70 6.73
N TYR A 120 -15.60 1.46 6.98
CA TYR A 120 -16.48 0.30 6.82
C TYR A 120 -17.69 0.31 7.76
N TYR A 121 -17.47 0.55 9.06
CA TYR A 121 -18.52 0.42 10.08
C TYR A 121 -19.45 1.64 10.19
N THR A 122 -19.06 2.80 9.65
CA THR A 122 -19.81 4.06 9.82
C THR A 122 -20.57 4.53 8.58
N TYR A 123 -20.52 3.81 7.46
CA TYR A 123 -21.14 4.20 6.19
C TYR A 123 -22.59 4.69 6.25
N ARG A 124 -23.43 4.14 7.13
CA ARG A 124 -24.84 4.56 7.32
C ARG A 124 -25.11 5.30 8.63
N ARG A 125 -24.08 5.55 9.43
CA ARG A 125 -24.16 6.15 10.76
C ARG A 125 -23.52 7.53 10.82
N MET A 126 -22.65 7.85 9.86
CA MET A 126 -21.91 9.09 9.75
C MET A 126 -22.44 9.95 8.61
N GLU A 127 -22.33 11.27 8.76
CA GLU A 127 -22.62 12.21 7.67
C GLU A 127 -21.66 11.99 6.49
N GLN A 128 -22.17 12.15 5.26
CA GLN A 128 -21.42 11.88 4.02
C GLN A 128 -20.10 12.63 3.93
N ARG A 129 -20.06 13.90 4.38
CA ARG A 129 -18.84 14.72 4.38
C ARG A 129 -17.75 14.12 5.25
N HIS A 130 -18.10 13.77 6.48
CA HIS A 130 -17.18 13.16 7.44
C HIS A 130 -16.73 11.77 6.95
N HIS A 131 -17.64 10.99 6.38
CA HIS A 131 -17.31 9.68 5.81
C HIS A 131 -16.30 9.77 4.65
N LEU A 132 -16.49 10.73 3.73
CA LEU A 132 -15.53 11.04 2.67
C LEU A 132 -14.17 11.48 3.23
N MET A 133 -14.14 12.30 4.29
CA MET A 133 -12.90 12.71 4.93
C MET A 133 -12.12 11.50 5.48
N ILE A 134 -12.80 10.54 6.11
CA ILE A 134 -12.17 9.29 6.56
C ILE A 134 -11.60 8.50 5.37
N GLY A 135 -12.33 8.43 4.25
CA GLY A 135 -11.82 7.81 3.02
C GLY A 135 -10.54 8.47 2.49
N TRP A 136 -10.45 9.80 2.53
CA TRP A 136 -9.23 10.52 2.16
C TRP A 136 -8.09 10.33 3.15
N ILE A 137 -8.38 10.23 4.45
CA ILE A 137 -7.38 9.89 5.48
C ILE A 137 -6.82 8.50 5.22
N TYR A 138 -7.68 7.52 4.89
CA TYR A 138 -7.25 6.17 4.52
C TYR A 138 -6.30 6.21 3.32
N PHE A 139 -6.69 6.83 2.21
CA PHE A 139 -5.83 6.94 1.03
C PHE A 139 -4.51 7.66 1.33
N GLY A 140 -4.58 8.79 2.03
CA GLY A 140 -3.39 9.57 2.38
C GLY A 140 -2.42 8.78 3.26
N ALA A 141 -2.92 8.05 4.26
CA ALA A 141 -2.10 7.21 5.11
C ALA A 141 -1.44 6.06 4.33
N ALA A 142 -2.21 5.34 3.49
CA ALA A 142 -1.67 4.28 2.65
C ALA A 142 -0.59 4.80 1.68
N TRP A 143 -0.82 5.95 1.05
CA TRP A 143 0.16 6.57 0.15
C TRP A 143 1.41 7.06 0.89
N MET A 144 1.27 7.57 2.11
CA MET A 144 2.42 7.93 2.95
C MET A 144 3.26 6.72 3.34
N SER A 145 2.63 5.57 3.63
CA SER A 145 3.36 4.31 3.82
C SER A 145 4.18 3.95 2.58
N LEU A 146 3.58 4.02 1.38
CA LEU A 146 4.29 3.82 0.11
C LEU A 146 5.45 4.81 -0.07
N PHE A 147 5.23 6.10 0.20
CA PHE A 147 6.25 7.13 0.09
C PHE A 147 7.47 6.83 0.97
N ILE A 148 7.24 6.41 2.21
CA ILE A 148 8.29 6.14 3.18
C ILE A 148 9.06 4.86 2.81
N ILE A 149 8.35 3.75 2.58
CA ILE A 149 9.01 2.49 2.26
C ILE A 149 9.76 2.55 0.92
N ASN A 150 9.29 3.37 -0.02
CA ASN A 150 9.97 3.63 -1.28
C ASN A 150 11.39 4.13 -1.05
N GLY A 151 11.58 5.16 -0.21
CA GLY A 151 12.91 5.69 0.06
C GLY A 151 13.88 4.70 0.70
N ILE A 152 13.38 3.84 1.58
CA ILE A 152 14.18 2.81 2.25
C ILE A 152 14.62 1.72 1.26
N ILE A 153 13.72 1.25 0.39
CA ILE A 153 14.02 0.18 -0.57
C ILE A 153 14.93 0.71 -1.68
N ASP A 154 14.68 1.91 -2.18
CA ASP A 154 15.46 2.50 -3.26
C ASP A 154 16.90 2.79 -2.83
N PHE A 155 17.11 3.08 -1.54
CA PHE A 155 18.45 3.19 -0.95
C PHE A 155 19.26 1.90 -1.11
N MET A 156 18.63 0.72 -1.03
CA MET A 156 19.32 -0.56 -1.20
C MET A 156 19.87 -0.75 -2.63
N LEU A 157 19.26 -0.08 -3.61
CA LEU A 157 19.67 -0.15 -5.02
C LEU A 157 20.65 0.96 -5.37
N THR A 158 20.34 2.19 -4.96
CA THR A 158 21.16 3.37 -5.24
C THR A 158 21.30 4.22 -3.99
N PRO A 159 22.31 4.00 -3.13
CA PRO A 159 22.50 4.78 -1.91
C PRO A 159 22.96 6.23 -2.19
N GLY A 160 23.45 6.53 -3.39
CA GLY A 160 23.80 7.89 -3.81
C GLY A 160 24.87 8.55 -2.92
N ALA A 161 24.64 9.81 -2.56
CA ALA A 161 25.58 10.61 -1.75
C ALA A 161 25.72 10.10 -0.30
N TRP A 162 24.81 9.26 0.18
CA TRP A 162 24.88 8.70 1.53
C TRP A 162 26.20 7.94 1.78
N VAL A 163 26.79 7.31 0.77
CA VAL A 163 28.04 6.54 0.90
C VAL A 163 29.18 7.41 1.46
N SER A 164 29.18 8.71 1.16
CA SER A 164 30.15 9.67 1.67
C SER A 164 29.59 10.47 2.87
N THR A 165 28.35 10.91 2.82
CA THR A 165 27.80 11.83 3.84
C THR A 165 27.25 11.14 5.08
N HIS A 166 26.80 9.89 4.96
CA HIS A 166 26.05 9.16 5.98
C HIS A 166 24.82 9.93 6.51
N ASN A 167 24.31 10.89 5.73
CA ASN A 167 23.19 11.73 6.11
C ASN A 167 21.86 11.03 5.78
N PHE A 168 20.95 10.97 6.75
CA PHE A 168 19.61 10.39 6.60
C PHE A 168 18.90 10.83 5.31
N TRP A 169 18.88 12.13 5.01
CA TRP A 169 18.13 12.68 3.88
C TRP A 169 18.75 12.34 2.54
N ASP A 170 20.08 12.27 2.46
CA ASP A 170 20.79 11.88 1.24
C ASP A 170 20.55 10.40 0.90
N GLY A 171 20.38 9.56 1.93
CA GLY A 171 20.02 8.15 1.75
C GLY A 171 18.53 7.96 1.44
N PHE A 172 17.65 8.69 2.13
CA PHE A 172 16.20 8.59 1.95
C PHE A 172 15.76 9.15 0.59
N PHE A 173 16.18 10.37 0.25
CA PHE A 173 15.95 11.01 -1.05
C PHE A 173 17.07 10.69 -2.04
N ASN A 174 17.34 9.40 -2.19
CA ASN A 174 18.35 8.90 -3.11
C ASN A 174 17.97 9.17 -4.59
N PRO A 175 18.90 9.01 -5.55
CA PRO A 175 18.66 9.36 -6.96
C PRO A 175 17.45 8.68 -7.60
N THR A 176 17.05 7.48 -7.14
CA THR A 176 15.90 6.76 -7.70
C THR A 176 14.58 7.00 -6.98
N PHE A 177 14.58 7.76 -5.88
CA PHE A 177 13.39 8.01 -5.05
C PHE A 177 12.19 8.51 -5.87
N TRP A 178 12.36 9.63 -6.58
CA TRP A 178 11.25 10.25 -7.31
C TRP A 178 10.77 9.44 -8.52
N PRO A 179 11.67 8.91 -9.39
CA PRO A 179 11.26 8.01 -10.46
C PRO A 179 10.49 6.79 -9.96
N ALA A 180 10.97 6.12 -8.90
CA ALA A 180 10.34 4.93 -8.34
C ALA A 180 8.99 5.26 -7.69
N LEU A 181 8.90 6.34 -6.92
CA LEU A 181 7.66 6.79 -6.30
C LEU A 181 6.57 7.07 -7.34
N PHE A 182 6.92 7.80 -8.41
CA PHE A 182 5.99 8.09 -9.51
C PHE A 182 5.52 6.80 -10.18
N PHE A 183 6.46 5.92 -10.50
CA PHE A 183 6.16 4.64 -11.14
C PHE A 183 5.24 3.77 -10.27
N ARG A 184 5.56 3.59 -8.98
CA ARG A 184 4.74 2.80 -8.05
C ARG A 184 3.37 3.44 -7.83
N THR A 185 3.29 4.76 -7.73
CA THR A 185 2.01 5.47 -7.62
C THR A 185 1.14 5.26 -8.86
N ALA A 186 1.72 5.36 -10.07
CA ALA A 186 1.01 5.07 -11.31
C ALA A 186 0.52 3.61 -11.37
N LEU A 187 1.34 2.64 -10.93
CA LEU A 187 0.94 1.25 -10.82
C LEU A 187 -0.23 1.05 -9.85
N CYS A 188 -0.24 1.70 -8.68
CA CYS A 188 -1.37 1.65 -7.75
C CYS A 188 -2.66 2.14 -8.42
N ILE A 189 -2.61 3.24 -9.18
CA ILE A 189 -3.76 3.80 -9.89
C ILE A 189 -4.25 2.84 -10.99
N ILE A 190 -3.33 2.25 -11.77
CA ILE A 190 -3.67 1.27 -12.81
C ILE A 190 -4.34 0.04 -12.20
N ILE A 191 -3.77 -0.51 -11.12
CA ILE A 191 -4.32 -1.67 -10.41
C ILE A 191 -5.72 -1.35 -9.85
N ALA A 192 -5.92 -0.15 -9.31
CA ALA A 192 -7.22 0.32 -8.85
C ALA A 192 -8.26 0.37 -9.96
N GLY A 193 -7.90 0.94 -11.12
CA GLY A 193 -8.76 0.99 -12.31
C GLY A 193 -9.09 -0.39 -12.84
N LEU A 194 -8.09 -1.27 -13.00
CA LEU A 194 -8.29 -2.66 -13.44
C LEU A 194 -9.18 -3.46 -12.50
N PHE A 195 -8.99 -3.29 -11.19
CA PHE A 195 -9.86 -3.90 -10.18
C PHE A 195 -11.30 -3.42 -10.33
N GLY A 196 -11.52 -2.11 -10.43
CA GLY A 196 -12.84 -1.51 -10.61
C GLY A 196 -13.50 -1.96 -11.91
N PHE A 197 -12.75 -1.98 -13.00
CA PHE A 197 -13.20 -2.44 -14.32
C PHE A 197 -13.65 -3.90 -14.28
N MET A 198 -12.82 -4.78 -13.74
CA MET A 198 -13.12 -6.22 -13.62
C MET A 198 -14.35 -6.45 -12.75
N THR A 199 -14.40 -5.85 -11.56
CA THR A 199 -15.51 -6.03 -10.62
C THR A 199 -16.82 -5.40 -11.10
N ALA A 200 -16.75 -4.33 -11.88
CA ALA A 200 -17.92 -3.71 -12.51
C ALA A 200 -18.60 -4.65 -13.51
N THR A 201 -17.86 -5.51 -14.22
CA THR A 201 -18.45 -6.46 -15.19
C THR A 201 -19.47 -7.42 -14.56
N TRP A 202 -19.37 -7.69 -13.25
CA TRP A 202 -20.29 -8.55 -12.52
C TRP A 202 -21.57 -7.84 -12.04
N ILE A 203 -21.71 -6.55 -12.30
CA ILE A 203 -22.96 -5.81 -12.01
C ILE A 203 -24.06 -6.28 -12.96
N LYS A 204 -25.17 -6.76 -12.38
CA LYS A 204 -26.34 -7.25 -13.14
C LYS A 204 -27.13 -6.12 -13.82
N ASP A 205 -27.22 -4.97 -13.15
CA ASP A 205 -27.92 -3.80 -13.68
C ASP A 205 -27.12 -3.15 -14.82
N LYS A 206 -27.67 -3.19 -16.04
CA LYS A 206 -26.94 -2.79 -17.26
C LYS A 206 -26.54 -1.30 -17.26
N PRO A 207 -27.43 -0.35 -16.95
CA PRO A 207 -27.06 1.07 -16.88
C PRO A 207 -25.97 1.37 -15.84
N LEU A 208 -26.06 0.77 -14.65
CA LEU A 208 -25.02 0.93 -13.63
C LEU A 208 -23.69 0.31 -14.05
N ARG A 209 -23.72 -0.88 -14.66
CA ARG A 209 -22.52 -1.53 -15.19
C ARG A 209 -21.81 -0.66 -16.21
N ASP A 210 -22.53 -0.16 -17.21
CA ASP A 210 -21.94 0.61 -18.31
C ASP A 210 -21.32 1.94 -17.80
N SER A 211 -21.95 2.57 -16.80
CA SER A 211 -21.41 3.75 -16.10
C SER A 211 -20.14 3.43 -15.31
N MET A 212 -20.13 2.33 -14.56
CA MET A 212 -18.97 1.93 -13.75
C MET A 212 -17.79 1.45 -14.58
N VAL A 213 -18.05 0.71 -15.67
CA VAL A 213 -17.01 0.27 -16.62
C VAL A 213 -16.33 1.48 -17.27
N SER A 214 -17.12 2.45 -17.76
CA SER A 214 -16.59 3.68 -18.36
C SER A 214 -15.83 4.56 -17.37
N TYR A 215 -16.21 4.52 -16.09
CA TYR A 215 -15.53 5.26 -15.03
C TYR A 215 -14.18 4.65 -14.62
N CYS A 216 -14.04 3.33 -14.74
CA CYS A 216 -12.82 2.62 -14.34
C CYS A 216 -11.79 2.45 -15.47
N ALA A 217 -12.21 2.70 -16.73
CA ALA A 217 -11.37 2.68 -17.92
C ALA A 217 -10.61 4.00 -18.09
#